data_AF-A0A0D0BU69-F1
#
_entry.id   AF-A0A0D0BU69-F1
#
_cell.length_a   1.000
_cell.length_b   1.000
_cell.length_c   1.000
_cell.angle_alpha   90.00
_cell.angle_beta   90.00
_cell.angle_gamma   90.00
#
_symmetry.space_group_name_H-M   'P 1'
#
loop_
_entity.id
_entity.type
_entity.pdbx_description
1 polymer ?
#
loop_
_entity_poly.entity_id
_entity_poly.type
_entity_poly.pdbx_seq_one_letter_code
_entity_poly.pdbx_strand_id
1 'polypeptide(L)'
;ITHIDPITGEITLRCLDGLVNNFNESILQAIRCNMDIKFIGSGASAKAVLFYITNYITKSQLKTHVAYAALERAVFRLGESNSDDSSLTTKAKKLLQKCAFSLISEQELSAQQVATSLLGLEDHFVSHEFRNLYWIKFEQHINRLQPSPECYSILSSHPDFSDSEPDNNTTEDDDIGTQVENEDAENDEDDDDIGLSVGTNGELQVKADQIQDYCYR
;
A
#
# COMPACT_ATOMS: atom_id res chain seq x y z
N ILE A 1 -14.58 -23.79 -36.35
CA ILE A 1 -14.87 -25.18 -35.93
C ILE A 1 -14.03 -25.43 -34.69
N THR A 2 -14.54 -26.12 -33.67
CA THR A 2 -13.73 -26.48 -32.50
C THR A 2 -12.73 -27.55 -32.94
N HIS A 3 -11.45 -27.32 -32.70
CA HIS A 3 -10.36 -28.18 -33.17
C HIS A 3 -9.53 -28.65 -31.97
N ILE A 4 -9.12 -29.91 -31.99
CA ILE A 4 -8.21 -30.48 -31.00
C ILE A 4 -6.91 -30.80 -31.74
N ASP A 5 -5.81 -30.21 -31.30
CA ASP A 5 -4.49 -30.55 -31.83
C ASP A 5 -4.09 -31.95 -31.31
N PRO A 6 -3.92 -32.95 -32.20
CA PRO A 6 -3.62 -34.32 -31.80
C PRO A 6 -2.22 -34.50 -31.21
N ILE A 7 -1.30 -33.55 -31.40
CA ILE A 7 0.08 -33.61 -30.90
C ILE A 7 0.19 -32.94 -29.54
N THR A 8 -0.39 -31.74 -29.39
CA THR A 8 -0.28 -30.95 -28.16
C THR A 8 -1.44 -31.18 -27.18
N GLY A 9 -2.55 -31.76 -27.65
CA GLY A 9 -3.79 -31.90 -26.88
C GLY A 9 -4.53 -30.57 -26.67
N GLU A 10 -4.12 -29.49 -27.34
CA GLU A 10 -4.74 -28.17 -27.20
C GLU A 10 -6.13 -28.16 -27.82
N ILE A 11 -7.11 -27.63 -27.08
CA ILE A 11 -8.49 -27.50 -27.50
C ILE A 11 -8.76 -26.05 -27.89
N THR A 12 -8.89 -25.80 -29.18
CA THR A 12 -9.27 -24.49 -29.71
C THR A 12 -10.77 -24.45 -29.95
N LEU A 13 -11.50 -23.73 -29.10
CA LEU A 13 -12.93 -23.55 -29.24
C LEU A 13 -13.28 -22.71 -30.47
N ARG A 14 -14.41 -23.02 -31.13
CA ARG A 14 -14.93 -22.21 -32.23
C ARG A 14 -15.35 -20.82 -31.71
N CYS A 15 -14.67 -19.77 -32.17
CA CYS A 15 -15.15 -18.40 -32.03
C CYS A 15 -16.16 -18.09 -33.17
N LEU A 16 -17.34 -17.58 -32.82
CA LEU A 16 -18.39 -17.21 -33.79
C LEU A 16 -18.25 -15.76 -34.27
N ASP A 17 -17.72 -14.89 -33.42
CA ASP A 17 -17.48 -13.48 -33.70
C ASP A 17 -16.08 -13.10 -33.20
N GLY A 18 -15.17 -12.80 -34.13
CA GLY A 18 -13.78 -12.48 -33.81
C GLY A 18 -13.58 -11.18 -33.03
N LEU A 19 -14.61 -10.34 -32.87
CA LEU A 19 -14.59 -9.14 -32.04
C LEU A 19 -15.02 -9.41 -30.59
N VAL A 20 -15.48 -10.63 -30.29
CA VAL A 20 -15.99 -11.02 -28.97
C VAL A 20 -15.08 -12.07 -28.35
N ASN A 21 -14.63 -11.81 -27.13
CA ASN A 21 -13.83 -12.78 -26.36
C ASN A 21 -14.66 -14.02 -26.04
N ASN A 22 -13.99 -15.13 -25.70
CA ASN A 22 -14.70 -16.29 -25.17
C ASN A 22 -15.29 -15.93 -23.80
N PHE A 23 -16.61 -16.04 -23.66
CA PHE A 23 -17.31 -15.71 -22.41
C PHE A 23 -18.35 -16.79 -22.09
N ASN A 24 -18.85 -16.76 -20.86
CA ASN A 24 -19.96 -17.59 -20.41
C ASN A 24 -21.15 -16.69 -20.07
N GLU A 25 -22.30 -16.90 -20.69
CA GLU A 25 -23.48 -16.05 -20.50
C GLU A 25 -23.96 -16.00 -19.04
N SER A 26 -24.00 -17.15 -18.36
CA SER A 26 -24.48 -17.23 -16.98
C SER A 26 -23.55 -16.49 -16.01
N ILE A 27 -22.24 -16.68 -16.17
CA ILE A 27 -21.26 -15.97 -15.35
C ILE A 27 -21.34 -14.47 -15.68
N LEU A 28 -21.36 -14.08 -16.96
CA LEU A 28 -21.46 -12.68 -17.37
C LEU A 28 -22.67 -11.98 -16.75
N GLN A 29 -23.83 -12.64 -16.73
CA GLN A 29 -25.04 -12.11 -16.08
C GLN A 29 -24.90 -11.98 -14.57
N ALA A 30 -24.25 -12.96 -13.92
CA ALA A 30 -24.07 -12.99 -12.47
C ALA A 30 -23.07 -11.93 -11.99
N ILE A 31 -21.90 -11.83 -12.64
CA ILE A 31 -20.80 -10.97 -12.18
C ILE A 31 -20.75 -9.60 -12.86
N ARG A 32 -21.46 -9.45 -13.99
CA ARG A 32 -21.56 -8.19 -14.77
C ARG A 32 -20.21 -7.54 -15.10
N CYS A 33 -19.16 -8.34 -15.29
CA CYS A 33 -17.83 -7.86 -15.66
C CYS A 33 -17.28 -8.62 -16.89
N ASN A 34 -16.32 -8.00 -17.58
CA ASN A 34 -15.72 -8.55 -18.79
C ASN A 34 -14.97 -9.86 -18.49
N MET A 35 -15.07 -10.83 -19.39
CA MET A 35 -14.46 -12.14 -19.23
C MET A 35 -13.71 -12.58 -20.49
N ASP A 36 -12.65 -13.36 -20.29
CA ASP A 36 -11.96 -14.10 -21.34
C ASP A 36 -11.63 -15.52 -20.83
N ILE A 37 -12.43 -16.50 -21.23
CA ILE A 37 -12.31 -17.89 -20.80
C ILE A 37 -11.48 -18.67 -21.81
N LYS A 38 -10.35 -19.23 -21.36
CA LYS A 38 -9.50 -20.10 -22.18
C LYS A 38 -9.21 -21.41 -21.48
N PHE A 39 -9.22 -22.50 -22.25
CA PHE A 39 -8.76 -23.80 -21.78
C PHE A 39 -7.22 -23.83 -21.82
N ILE A 40 -6.59 -24.28 -20.73
CA ILE A 40 -5.13 -24.39 -20.63
C ILE A 40 -4.77 -25.87 -20.64
N GLY A 41 -4.37 -26.36 -21.82
CA GLY A 41 -4.04 -27.78 -22.03
C GLY A 41 -2.55 -28.14 -21.89
N SER A 42 -1.65 -27.15 -21.84
CA SER A 42 -0.21 -27.38 -21.82
C SER A 42 0.51 -26.53 -20.78
N GLY A 43 1.65 -27.03 -20.28
CA GLY A 43 2.49 -26.28 -19.33
C GLY A 43 3.08 -25.00 -19.92
N ALA A 44 3.38 -24.99 -21.22
CA ALA A 44 3.85 -23.79 -21.92
C ALA A 44 2.75 -22.71 -22.00
N SER A 45 1.52 -23.09 -22.36
CA SER A 45 0.36 -22.20 -22.36
C SER A 45 0.05 -21.69 -20.95
N ALA A 46 0.13 -22.57 -19.93
CA ALA A 46 -0.05 -22.18 -18.54
C ALA A 46 0.97 -21.13 -18.10
N LYS A 47 2.24 -21.35 -18.40
CA LYS A 47 3.33 -20.41 -18.11
C LYS A 47 3.08 -19.06 -18.79
N ALA A 48 2.74 -19.07 -20.09
CA ALA A 48 2.48 -17.84 -20.85
C ALA A 48 1.30 -17.04 -20.26
N VAL A 49 0.19 -17.71 -19.95
CA VAL A 49 -0.98 -17.08 -19.32
C VAL A 49 -0.64 -16.53 -17.93
N LEU A 50 0.11 -17.28 -17.13
CA LEU A 50 0.54 -16.81 -15.81
C LEU A 50 1.41 -15.56 -15.92
N PHE A 51 2.40 -15.53 -16.82
CA PHE A 51 3.20 -14.33 -17.05
C PHE A 51 2.34 -13.14 -17.51
N TYR A 52 1.37 -13.37 -18.39
CA TYR A 52 0.46 -12.33 -18.84
C TYR A 52 -0.38 -11.75 -17.69
N ILE A 53 -1.02 -12.63 -16.90
CA ILE A 53 -1.85 -12.24 -15.76
C ILE A 53 -1.00 -11.53 -14.71
N THR A 54 0.15 -12.09 -14.34
CA THR A 54 1.04 -11.48 -13.36
C THR A 54 1.46 -10.09 -13.81
N ASN A 55 1.94 -9.93 -15.04
CA ASN A 55 2.33 -8.62 -15.56
C ASN A 55 1.16 -7.61 -15.58
N TYR A 56 -0.07 -8.08 -15.75
CA TYR A 56 -1.26 -7.24 -15.69
C TYR A 56 -1.61 -6.83 -14.26
N ILE A 57 -1.59 -7.77 -13.31
CA ILE A 57 -1.87 -7.53 -11.88
C ILE A 57 -0.78 -6.65 -11.26
N THR A 58 0.49 -6.93 -11.55
CA THR A 58 1.63 -6.17 -11.05
C THR A 58 1.89 -4.90 -11.85
N LYS A 59 0.98 -4.50 -12.74
CA LYS A 59 1.13 -3.27 -13.50
C LYS A 59 1.05 -2.08 -12.54
N SER A 60 2.19 -1.44 -12.32
CA SER A 60 2.25 -0.24 -11.48
C SER A 60 1.35 0.86 -12.05
N GLN A 61 0.61 1.53 -11.16
CA GLN A 61 -0.23 2.69 -11.52
C GLN A 61 0.62 3.88 -11.96
N LEU A 62 1.85 4.00 -11.45
CA LEU A 62 2.81 5.02 -11.85
C LEU A 62 4.13 4.34 -12.23
N LYS A 63 4.61 4.58 -13.45
CA LYS A 63 5.90 4.03 -13.87
C LYS A 63 7.01 4.74 -13.10
N THR A 64 7.98 3.97 -12.63
CA THR A 64 9.10 4.46 -11.79
C THR A 64 9.84 5.65 -12.39
N HIS A 65 10.08 5.66 -13.71
CA HIS A 65 10.75 6.81 -14.36
C HIS A 65 9.91 8.09 -14.35
N VAL A 66 8.58 7.98 -14.44
CA VAL A 66 7.67 9.13 -14.33
C VAL A 66 7.69 9.65 -12.89
N ALA A 67 7.65 8.74 -11.91
CA ALA A 67 7.76 9.10 -10.50
C ALA A 67 9.07 9.87 -10.21
N TYR A 68 10.21 9.37 -10.69
CA TYR A 68 11.49 10.05 -10.51
C TYR A 68 11.55 11.43 -11.17
N ALA A 69 11.08 11.56 -12.42
CA ALA A 69 11.02 12.86 -13.09
C ALA A 69 10.11 13.87 -12.35
N ALA A 70 8.98 13.39 -11.80
CA ALA A 70 8.07 14.21 -11.01
C ALA A 70 8.70 14.69 -9.70
N LEU A 71 9.46 13.82 -9.03
CA LEU A 71 10.21 14.15 -7.82
C LEU A 71 11.34 15.14 -8.09
N GLU A 72 12.15 14.90 -9.12
CA GLU A 72 13.22 15.81 -9.55
C GLU A 72 12.68 17.22 -9.82
N ARG A 73 11.57 17.31 -10.57
CA ARG A 73 10.91 18.58 -10.84
C ARG A 73 10.39 19.26 -9.57
N ALA A 74 9.87 18.49 -8.61
CA ALA A 74 9.37 19.02 -7.34
C ALA A 74 10.51 19.61 -6.49
N VAL A 75 11.65 18.92 -6.42
CA VAL A 75 12.87 19.35 -5.72
C VAL A 75 13.42 20.63 -6.37
N PHE A 76 13.59 20.63 -7.71
CA PHE A 76 14.14 21.77 -8.44
C PHE A 76 13.30 23.05 -8.24
N ARG A 77 11.98 22.96 -8.36
CA ARG A 77 11.05 24.10 -8.14
C ARG A 77 11.02 24.60 -6.70
N LEU A 78 11.45 23.80 -5.73
CA LEU A 78 11.59 24.27 -4.35
C LEU A 78 12.92 25.02 -4.16
N GLY A 79 13.99 24.53 -4.77
CA GLY A 79 15.33 25.16 -4.73
C GLY A 79 15.35 26.58 -5.30
N GLU A 80 14.56 26.85 -6.35
CA GLU A 80 14.44 28.20 -6.95
C GLU A 80 13.67 29.20 -6.06
N SER A 81 12.84 28.72 -5.13
CA SER A 81 11.96 29.56 -4.31
C SER A 81 12.61 30.03 -3.00
N ASN A 82 13.93 29.86 -2.84
CA ASN A 82 14.73 30.05 -1.61
C ASN A 82 14.91 31.51 -1.15
N SER A 83 13.83 32.28 -1.10
CA SER A 83 13.81 33.65 -0.52
C SER A 83 13.32 33.69 0.93
N ASP A 84 13.04 32.53 1.54
CA ASP A 84 12.29 32.43 2.81
C ASP A 84 13.16 31.83 3.94
N ASP A 85 13.33 32.60 5.03
CA ASP A 85 14.13 32.27 6.22
C ASP A 85 13.44 31.25 7.14
N SER A 86 12.75 30.28 6.52
CA SER A 86 11.97 29.26 7.20
C SER A 86 12.87 28.19 7.81
N SER A 87 12.44 27.65 8.96
CA SER A 87 13.15 26.56 9.64
C SER A 87 13.32 25.34 8.73
N LEU A 88 14.39 24.58 8.95
CA LEU A 88 14.70 23.37 8.20
C LEU A 88 13.51 22.40 8.16
N THR A 89 12.82 22.22 9.28
CA THR A 89 11.61 21.39 9.40
C THR A 89 10.49 21.85 8.46
N THR A 90 10.28 23.16 8.34
CA THR A 90 9.27 23.73 7.44
C THR A 90 9.64 23.49 5.98
N LYS A 91 10.93 23.59 5.65
CA LYS A 91 11.44 23.31 4.30
C LYS A 91 11.29 21.83 3.95
N ALA A 92 11.63 20.92 4.86
CA ALA A 92 11.48 19.48 4.68
C ALA A 92 10.00 19.09 4.48
N LYS A 93 9.09 19.62 5.31
CA LYS A 93 7.65 19.40 5.16
C LYS A 93 7.12 19.90 3.81
N LYS A 94 7.52 21.11 3.39
CA LYS A 94 7.16 21.66 2.07
C LYS A 94 7.69 20.78 0.92
N LEU A 95 8.91 20.25 1.04
CA LEU A 95 9.50 19.36 0.06
C LEU A 95 8.69 18.07 -0.08
N LEU A 96 8.45 17.37 1.02
CA LEU A 96 7.67 16.14 1.05
C LEU A 96 6.27 16.35 0.43
N GLN A 97 5.61 17.44 0.80
CA GLN A 97 4.30 17.78 0.27
C GLN A 97 4.32 18.04 -1.24
N LYS A 98 5.32 18.78 -1.75
CA LYS A 98 5.45 19.01 -3.20
C LYS A 98 5.75 17.72 -3.96
N CYS A 99 6.63 16.87 -3.42
CA CYS A 99 6.92 15.54 -3.97
C CYS A 99 5.65 14.69 -4.04
N ALA A 100 4.89 14.60 -2.94
CA ALA A 100 3.64 13.85 -2.90
C ALA A 100 2.62 14.36 -3.93
N PHE A 101 2.41 15.67 -4.01
CA PHE A 101 1.49 16.24 -5.01
C PHE A 101 1.96 16.04 -6.45
N SER A 102 3.27 16.11 -6.69
CA SER A 102 3.84 15.83 -8.01
C SER A 102 3.56 14.39 -8.43
N LEU A 103 3.79 13.42 -7.53
CA LEU A 103 3.49 12.01 -7.78
C LEU A 103 2.00 11.76 -8.02
N ILE A 104 1.12 12.31 -7.19
CA ILE A 104 -0.33 12.19 -7.35
C ILE A 104 -0.78 12.80 -8.68
N SER A 105 -0.18 13.92 -9.11
CA SER A 105 -0.56 14.58 -10.35
C SER A 105 -0.23 13.78 -11.62
N GLU A 106 0.77 12.92 -11.55
CA GLU A 106 1.19 12.05 -12.65
C GLU A 106 0.49 10.68 -12.62
N GLN A 107 -0.33 10.41 -11.60
CA GLN A 107 -1.07 9.16 -11.48
C GLN A 107 -2.30 9.17 -12.40
N GLU A 108 -2.33 8.25 -13.36
CA GLU A 108 -3.49 8.04 -14.22
C GLU A 108 -4.58 7.26 -13.48
N LEU A 109 -5.82 7.74 -13.57
CA LEU A 109 -7.01 7.06 -13.06
C LEU A 109 -7.75 6.36 -14.20
N SER A 110 -8.31 5.18 -13.93
CA SER A 110 -9.14 4.49 -14.93
C SER A 110 -10.45 5.25 -15.18
N ALA A 111 -10.96 5.18 -16.41
CA ALA A 111 -12.23 5.82 -16.78
C ALA A 111 -13.40 5.36 -15.89
N GLN A 112 -13.36 4.10 -15.45
CA GLN A 112 -14.34 3.51 -14.55
C GLN A 112 -14.29 4.16 -13.17
N GLN A 113 -13.09 4.33 -12.58
CA GLN A 113 -12.93 5.02 -11.29
C GLN A 113 -13.44 6.47 -11.37
N VAL A 114 -13.09 7.18 -12.45
CA VAL A 114 -13.56 8.56 -12.66
C VAL A 114 -15.07 8.61 -12.81
N ALA A 115 -15.67 7.71 -13.59
CA ALA A 115 -17.12 7.65 -13.77
C ALA A 115 -17.85 7.34 -12.45
N THR A 116 -17.39 6.36 -11.68
CA THR A 116 -17.94 6.02 -10.36
C THR A 116 -17.91 7.25 -9.43
N SER A 117 -16.79 7.96 -9.37
CA SER A 117 -16.64 9.18 -8.57
C SER A 117 -17.58 10.30 -9.01
N LEU A 118 -17.69 10.57 -10.32
CA LEU A 118 -18.58 11.60 -10.87
C LEU A 118 -20.06 11.27 -10.66
N LEU A 119 -20.42 10.00 -10.66
CA LEU A 119 -21.78 9.53 -10.40
C LEU A 119 -22.12 9.49 -8.89
N GLY A 120 -21.17 9.78 -8.01
CA GLY A 120 -21.35 9.70 -6.56
C GLY A 120 -21.62 8.28 -6.07
N LEU A 121 -21.15 7.27 -6.81
CA LEU A 121 -21.26 5.87 -6.42
C LEU A 121 -20.13 5.52 -5.43
N GLU A 122 -20.43 4.64 -4.48
CA GLU A 122 -19.42 4.11 -3.58
C GLU A 122 -18.39 3.28 -4.36
N ASP A 123 -17.14 3.38 -3.93
CA ASP A 123 -16.00 2.64 -4.51
C ASP A 123 -15.77 1.28 -3.82
N HIS A 124 -16.60 0.93 -2.83
CA HIS A 124 -16.51 -0.30 -2.07
C HIS A 124 -17.91 -0.88 -1.79
N PHE A 125 -17.97 -2.20 -1.63
CA PHE A 125 -19.15 -2.90 -1.16
C PHE A 125 -18.82 -3.54 0.18
N VAL A 126 -19.58 -3.20 1.22
CA VAL A 126 -19.40 -3.77 2.55
C VAL A 126 -20.71 -4.37 3.05
N SER A 127 -20.63 -5.57 3.61
CA SER A 127 -21.78 -6.24 4.23
C SER A 127 -21.98 -5.83 5.70
N HIS A 128 -21.00 -5.14 6.29
CA HIS A 128 -20.95 -4.80 7.70
C HIS A 128 -20.43 -3.38 7.90
N GLU A 129 -20.81 -2.76 9.02
CA GLU A 129 -20.23 -1.51 9.48
C GLU A 129 -18.95 -1.80 10.27
N PHE A 130 -17.84 -1.18 9.86
CA PHE A 130 -16.56 -1.32 10.54
C PHE A 130 -16.40 -0.20 11.57
N ARG A 131 -15.71 -0.49 12.67
CA ARG A 131 -15.28 0.50 13.67
C ARG A 131 -13.77 0.72 13.52
N ASN A 132 -13.34 1.96 13.68
CA ASN A 132 -11.92 2.29 13.73
C ASN A 132 -11.27 1.51 14.86
N LEU A 133 -10.18 0.81 14.57
CA LEU A 133 -9.35 0.12 15.55
C LEU A 133 -8.07 0.93 15.76
N TYR A 134 -7.83 1.39 16.99
CA TYR A 134 -6.58 2.08 17.33
C TYR A 134 -5.45 1.07 17.56
N TRP A 135 -4.91 0.54 16.46
CA TRP A 135 -3.94 -0.57 16.46
C TRP A 135 -2.75 -0.38 17.40
N ILE A 136 -2.16 0.81 17.43
CA ILE A 136 -0.96 1.09 18.26
C ILE A 136 -1.22 0.78 19.74
N LYS A 137 -2.41 1.09 20.26
CA LYS A 137 -2.77 0.77 21.64
C LYS A 137 -2.83 -0.74 21.89
N PHE A 138 -3.38 -1.49 20.93
CA PHE A 138 -3.45 -2.96 21.01
C PHE A 138 -2.07 -3.58 20.94
N GLU A 139 -1.23 -3.08 20.04
CA GLU A 139 0.17 -3.48 19.91
C GLU A 139 0.94 -3.24 21.21
N GLN A 140 0.83 -2.04 21.81
CA GLN A 140 1.44 -1.74 23.11
C GLN A 140 0.91 -2.65 24.22
N HIS A 141 -0.40 -2.88 24.28
CA HIS A 141 -1.01 -3.78 25.27
C HIS A 141 -0.50 -5.23 25.11
N ILE A 142 -0.45 -5.74 23.89
CA ILE A 142 0.07 -7.07 23.58
C ILE A 142 1.55 -7.14 23.93
N ASN A 143 2.37 -6.15 23.58
CA ASN A 143 3.79 -6.12 23.91
C ASN A 143 4.05 -6.06 25.42
N ARG A 144 3.16 -5.45 26.22
CA ARG A 144 3.24 -5.51 27.69
C ARG A 144 2.96 -6.90 28.24
N LEU A 145 2.00 -7.64 27.65
CA LEU A 145 1.63 -8.99 28.09
C LEU A 145 2.59 -10.07 27.58
N GLN A 146 3.00 -9.94 26.33
CA GLN A 146 3.90 -10.84 25.63
C GLN A 146 4.87 -9.99 24.79
N PRO A 147 5.99 -9.57 25.39
CA PRO A 147 7.04 -8.88 24.66
C PRO A 147 7.49 -9.73 23.47
N SER A 148 7.76 -9.06 22.34
CA SER A 148 8.31 -9.68 21.14
C SER A 148 9.74 -9.16 20.94
N PRO A 149 10.76 -9.74 21.61
CA PRO A 149 12.12 -9.22 21.59
C PRO A 149 12.70 -9.15 20.18
N GLU A 150 12.26 -10.01 19.26
CA GLU A 150 12.68 -10.03 17.86
C GLU A 150 12.29 -8.74 17.10
N CYS A 151 11.27 -8.02 17.57
CA CYS A 151 10.84 -6.74 16.99
C CYS A 151 11.66 -5.55 17.50
N TYR A 152 12.40 -5.73 18.60
CA TYR A 152 13.14 -4.65 19.29
C TYR A 152 14.63 -4.96 19.51
N SER A 153 15.12 -6.09 18.98
CA SER A 153 16.47 -6.62 19.20
C SER A 153 17.61 -5.79 18.57
N ILE A 154 17.31 -4.71 17.86
CA ILE A 154 18.33 -3.87 17.21
C ILE A 154 18.97 -2.88 18.21
N LEU A 155 18.40 -2.68 19.41
CA LEU A 155 18.93 -1.68 20.35
C LEU A 155 20.05 -2.15 21.30
N SER A 156 20.44 -3.44 21.33
CA SER A 156 21.33 -3.97 22.37
C SER A 156 22.65 -4.60 21.91
N SER A 157 23.11 -4.35 20.69
CA SER A 157 24.42 -4.81 20.23
C SER A 157 25.21 -3.72 19.51
N HIS A 158 25.73 -2.76 20.28
CA HIS A 158 26.96 -2.07 19.92
C HIS A 158 28.13 -2.79 20.61
N PRO A 159 28.96 -3.57 19.89
CA PRO A 159 30.32 -3.79 20.32
C PRO A 159 31.12 -2.52 20.04
N ASP A 160 31.69 -1.92 21.08
CA ASP A 160 32.75 -0.92 20.96
C ASP A 160 33.84 -1.44 20.00
N PHE A 161 33.99 -0.81 18.84
CA PHE A 161 35.15 -1.00 17.97
C PHE A 161 35.94 0.31 17.94
N SER A 162 37.06 0.30 18.67
CA SER A 162 38.08 1.34 18.67
C SER A 162 38.74 1.47 17.29
N ASP A 163 38.93 2.73 16.89
CA ASP A 163 39.68 3.23 15.74
C ASP A 163 40.87 2.36 15.27
N SER A 164 40.86 1.99 14.00
CA SER A 164 42.06 1.91 13.15
C SER A 164 41.68 1.83 11.66
N GLU A 165 41.85 2.94 10.94
CA GLU A 165 41.96 3.01 9.47
C GLU A 165 43.44 2.89 9.04
N PRO A 166 43.77 2.66 7.75
CA PRO A 166 42.98 2.12 6.63
C PRO A 166 43.68 0.95 5.92
N ASP A 167 42.97 0.18 5.08
CA ASP A 167 43.55 -0.24 3.81
C ASP A 167 42.50 -0.62 2.74
N ASN A 168 42.82 -0.18 1.52
CA ASN A 168 42.00 -0.21 0.31
C ASN A 168 41.59 -1.64 -0.13
N ASN A 169 40.30 -1.85 -0.45
CA ASN A 169 39.84 -2.19 -1.80
C ASN A 169 38.32 -2.40 -1.88
N THR A 170 37.72 -1.63 -2.79
CA THR A 170 36.46 -1.77 -3.53
C THR A 170 35.75 -3.13 -3.52
N THR A 171 34.46 -3.13 -3.15
CA THR A 171 33.36 -3.60 -4.02
C THR A 171 32.01 -3.06 -3.54
N GLU A 172 31.19 -2.68 -4.49
CA GLU A 172 29.90 -2.00 -4.41
C GLU A 172 28.80 -2.93 -3.86
N ASP A 173 27.97 -2.42 -2.95
CA ASP A 173 26.55 -2.82 -2.78
C ASP A 173 25.84 -1.71 -1.96
N ASP A 174 25.07 -0.87 -2.67
CA ASP A 174 24.25 0.21 -2.10
C ASP A 174 22.93 -0.36 -1.53
N ASP A 175 22.88 -0.58 -0.22
CA ASP A 175 21.62 -0.77 0.53
C ASP A 175 21.29 0.53 1.28
N ILE A 176 20.41 1.35 0.69
CA ILE A 176 19.92 2.60 1.30
C ILE A 176 18.81 2.24 2.30
N GLY A 177 19.23 1.83 3.49
CA GLY A 177 18.39 1.72 4.67
C GLY A 177 18.05 3.12 5.21
N THR A 178 16.77 3.48 5.14
CA THR A 178 16.23 4.74 5.67
C THR A 178 16.32 4.71 7.20
N GLN A 179 17.21 5.53 7.78
CA GLN A 179 17.27 5.77 9.21
C GLN A 179 16.04 6.59 9.62
N VAL A 180 15.11 5.97 10.36
CA VAL A 180 14.04 6.68 11.07
C VAL A 180 14.57 6.94 12.47
N GLU A 181 15.03 8.17 12.72
CA GLU A 181 15.33 8.66 14.06
C GLU A 181 14.01 8.74 14.85
N ASN A 182 13.81 7.84 15.81
CA ASN A 182 12.75 7.94 16.80
C ASN A 182 13.28 8.75 17.99
N GLU A 183 13.17 10.08 17.91
CA GLU A 183 13.27 10.98 19.06
C GLU A 183 11.94 10.98 19.84
N ASP A 184 11.54 9.85 20.43
CA ASP A 184 10.38 9.80 21.35
C ASP A 184 10.59 8.69 22.39
N ALA A 185 11.61 8.85 23.22
CA ALA A 185 11.76 8.14 24.49
C ALA A 185 11.66 9.15 25.64
N GLU A 186 10.57 9.91 25.68
CA GLU A 186 10.14 10.55 26.91
C GLU A 186 9.07 9.67 27.57
N ASN A 187 9.20 9.49 28.87
CA ASN A 187 8.33 8.69 29.71
C ASN A 187 6.88 9.22 29.66
N ASP A 188 6.00 8.54 28.91
CA ASP A 188 4.56 8.64 29.14
C ASP A 188 4.19 7.69 30.29
N GLU A 189 4.40 8.18 31.51
CA GLU A 189 3.72 7.68 32.71
C GLU A 189 2.20 7.86 32.51
N ASP A 190 1.46 6.74 32.56
CA ASP A 190 0.03 6.62 32.83
C ASP A 190 -0.91 7.67 32.20
N ASP A 191 -1.29 7.46 30.93
CA ASP A 191 -2.48 8.10 30.36
C ASP A 191 -3.58 7.05 30.07
N ASP A 192 -4.10 6.46 31.15
CA ASP A 192 -5.45 5.85 31.19
C ASP A 192 -6.50 6.98 31.16
N ASP A 193 -6.40 7.87 30.15
CA ASP A 193 -7.22 9.07 30.10
C ASP A 193 -8.65 8.69 29.67
N ILE A 194 -9.56 8.71 30.64
CA ILE A 194 -10.98 8.47 30.43
C ILE A 194 -11.56 9.68 29.68
N GLY A 195 -11.59 9.61 28.36
CA GLY A 195 -12.22 10.64 27.53
C GLY A 195 -13.71 10.77 27.86
N LEU A 196 -14.17 11.93 28.31
CA LEU A 196 -15.59 12.21 28.49
C LEU A 196 -16.16 12.79 27.20
N SER A 197 -17.26 12.22 26.70
CA SER A 197 -17.99 12.75 25.54
C SER A 197 -19.42 13.10 25.92
N VAL A 198 -19.98 14.18 25.37
CA VAL A 198 -21.38 14.56 25.63
C VAL A 198 -22.26 13.94 24.56
N GLY A 199 -23.17 13.06 24.95
CA GLY A 199 -24.13 12.43 24.05
C GLY A 199 -25.13 13.44 23.47
N THR A 200 -25.87 13.05 22.44
CA THR A 200 -26.88 13.89 21.76
C THR A 200 -27.99 14.42 22.68
N ASN A 201 -28.12 13.87 23.88
CA ASN A 201 -29.12 14.21 24.88
C ASN A 201 -28.55 15.12 25.99
N GLY A 202 -27.28 15.53 25.90
CA GLY A 202 -26.60 16.36 26.90
C GLY A 202 -26.02 15.60 28.09
N GLU A 203 -26.10 14.26 28.11
CA GLU A 203 -25.47 13.44 29.16
C GLU A 203 -23.98 13.21 28.89
N LEU A 204 -23.17 13.27 29.95
CA LEU A 204 -21.78 12.83 29.89
C LEU A 204 -21.73 11.30 29.77
N GLN A 205 -21.09 10.81 28.72
CA GLN A 205 -20.77 9.40 28.50
C GLN A 205 -19.26 9.20 28.59
N VAL A 206 -18.87 8.18 29.35
CA VAL A 206 -17.49 7.68 29.41
C VAL A 206 -17.14 7.06 28.05
N LYS A 207 -16.12 7.59 27.37
CA LYS A 207 -15.54 6.97 26.18
C LYS A 207 -14.60 5.88 26.68
N ALA A 208 -15.11 4.65 26.74
CA ALA A 208 -14.30 3.50 27.09
C ALA A 208 -13.09 3.37 26.15
N ASP A 209 -11.94 3.01 26.70
CA ASP A 209 -10.76 2.69 25.90
C ASP A 209 -11.00 1.38 25.15
N GLN A 210 -10.65 1.31 23.86
CA GLN A 210 -10.95 0.14 23.02
C GLN A 210 -10.29 -1.14 23.54
N ILE A 211 -9.19 -1.01 24.29
CA ILE A 211 -8.52 -2.12 24.98
C ILE A 211 -9.39 -2.65 26.12
N GLN A 212 -9.96 -1.77 26.94
CA GLN A 212 -10.86 -2.17 28.02
C GLN A 212 -12.12 -2.82 27.46
N ASP A 213 -12.71 -2.24 26.41
CA ASP A 213 -13.86 -2.84 25.70
C ASP A 213 -13.53 -4.24 25.13
N TYR A 214 -12.29 -4.48 24.70
CA TYR A 214 -11.84 -5.79 24.22
C TYR A 214 -11.60 -6.79 25.37
N CYS A 215 -10.94 -6.36 26.45
CA CYS A 215 -10.63 -7.22 27.60
C CYS A 215 -11.88 -7.63 28.39
N TYR A 216 -12.93 -6.80 28.40
CA TYR A 216 -14.11 -6.98 29.25
C TYR A 216 -15.41 -7.24 28.46
N ARG A 217 -15.31 -7.60 27.17
CA ARG A 217 -16.46 -8.04 26.35
C ARG A 217 -16.78 -9.51 26.47
#